data_AF-A0A2R6QM70-F1
#
_entry.id   AF-A0A2R6QM70-F1
#
_cell.length_a   1.000
_cell.length_b   1.000
_cell.length_c   1.000
_cell.angle_alpha   90.00
_cell.angle_beta   90.00
_cell.angle_gamma   90.00
#
_symmetry.space_group_name_H-M   'P 1'
#
loop_
_entity.id
_entity.type
_entity.pdbx_description
1 polymer ?
#
loop_
_entity_poly.entity_id
_entity_poly.type
_entity_poly.pdbx_seq_one_letter_code
_entity_poly.pdbx_strand_id
1 'polypeptide(L)'
;MIGYHLAYEDHLIGMVMTQGRTREVVNIGLGIKRLCTSSPETSVAAYAESLHHKLTPLEITFIPPTEPPDVILRRLCIILALKQAYIKAIGQPSGFDWSRLEFNFPNGTARGDGYPLQGWEFRIWQSQIAILREDGEVEHQNYQCASAFFRGMEESVFIWQAEKKELESWVQFLNIDQLITVLPKLSD
;
A
#
# COMPACT_ATOMS: atom_id res chain seq x y z
N MET A 1 9.63 -3.34 -22.38
CA MET A 1 10.37 -2.64 -21.30
C MET A 1 9.84 -3.17 -19.98
N ILE A 2 10.67 -3.22 -18.94
CA ILE A 2 10.24 -3.60 -17.59
C ILE A 2 10.31 -2.33 -16.73
N GLY A 3 9.27 -2.10 -15.95
CA GLY A 3 9.23 -1.08 -14.93
C GLY A 3 8.99 -1.72 -13.58
N TYR A 4 9.62 -1.20 -12.55
CA TYR A 4 9.46 -1.70 -11.19
C TYR A 4 9.54 -0.56 -10.19
N HIS A 5 8.94 -0.79 -9.02
CA HIS A 5 9.03 0.12 -7.88
C HIS A 5 9.20 -0.69 -6.60
N LEU A 6 10.07 -0.22 -5.71
CA LEU A 6 10.33 -0.82 -4.40
C LEU A 6 9.69 0.00 -3.29
N ALA A 7 9.14 -0.67 -2.29
CA ALA A 7 8.72 -0.02 -1.06
C ALA A 7 9.11 -0.91 0.11
N TYR A 8 9.37 -0.30 1.25
CA TYR A 8 9.56 -1.01 2.49
C TYR A 8 8.76 -0.33 3.59
N GLU A 9 8.35 -1.13 4.57
CA GLU A 9 7.78 -0.69 5.83
C GLU A 9 8.21 -1.70 6.90
N ASP A 10 8.96 -1.24 7.90
CA ASP A 10 9.60 -2.07 8.92
C ASP A 10 10.33 -3.30 8.32
N HIS A 11 9.80 -4.50 8.54
CA HIS A 11 10.40 -5.78 8.14
C HIS A 11 9.86 -6.34 6.81
N LEU A 12 8.98 -5.61 6.13
CA LEU A 12 8.44 -6.03 4.84
C LEU A 12 9.03 -5.17 3.72
N ILE A 13 9.68 -5.82 2.76
CA ILE A 13 10.10 -5.22 1.49
C ILE A 13 9.18 -5.76 0.41
N GLY A 14 8.60 -4.86 -0.38
CA GLY A 14 7.78 -5.19 -1.53
C GLY A 14 8.36 -4.64 -2.81
N MET A 15 8.22 -5.42 -3.87
CA MET A 15 8.51 -5.01 -5.24
C MET A 15 7.25 -5.20 -6.08
N VAL A 16 6.88 -4.17 -6.82
CA VAL A 16 5.91 -4.28 -7.92
C VAL A 16 6.64 -4.15 -9.23
N MET A 17 6.29 -4.98 -10.20
CA MET A 17 6.87 -4.91 -11.54
C MET A 17 5.78 -5.10 -12.60
N THR A 18 5.96 -4.47 -13.75
CA THR A 18 5.13 -4.72 -14.93
C THR A 18 6.00 -4.72 -16.16
N GLN A 19 5.58 -5.47 -17.17
CA GLN A 19 6.20 -5.48 -18.50
C GLN A 19 5.20 -4.93 -19.51
N GLY A 20 5.65 -4.08 -20.43
CA GLY A 20 4.76 -3.45 -21.39
C GLY A 20 5.41 -2.34 -22.21
N ARG A 21 4.56 -1.48 -22.78
CA ARG A 21 4.96 -0.25 -23.47
C ARG A 21 5.47 0.77 -22.46
N THR A 22 6.33 1.70 -22.87
CA THR A 22 6.95 2.71 -21.98
C THR A 22 5.93 3.39 -21.06
N ARG A 23 4.78 3.83 -21.60
CA ARG A 23 3.71 4.49 -20.83
C ARG A 23 3.07 3.62 -19.73
N GLU A 24 3.06 2.30 -19.91
CA GLU A 24 2.45 1.33 -18.99
C GLU A 24 3.44 0.86 -17.92
N VAL A 25 4.74 1.14 -18.09
CA VAL A 25 5.80 0.65 -17.20
C VAL A 25 6.49 1.76 -16.40
N VAL A 26 6.33 3.03 -16.76
CA VAL A 26 6.96 4.14 -16.03
C VAL A 26 6.18 4.54 -14.78
N ASN A 27 4.85 4.47 -14.84
CA ASN A 27 3.98 4.95 -13.77
C ASN A 27 3.49 3.78 -12.92
N ILE A 28 4.33 3.35 -11.99
CA ILE A 28 4.06 2.25 -11.07
C ILE A 28 4.49 2.65 -9.67
N GLY A 29 3.65 2.38 -8.67
CA GLY A 29 4.00 2.64 -7.28
C GLY A 29 3.43 1.60 -6.33
N LEU A 30 4.08 1.49 -5.17
CA LEU A 30 3.72 0.58 -4.09
C LEU A 30 3.67 1.32 -2.76
N GLY A 31 2.53 1.23 -2.09
CA GLY A 31 2.31 1.66 -0.73
C GLY A 31 2.24 0.46 0.20
N ILE A 32 2.91 0.57 1.35
CA ILE A 32 2.91 -0.44 2.41
C ILE A 32 2.74 0.28 3.74
N LYS A 33 1.79 -0.18 4.54
CA LYS A 33 1.51 0.37 5.87
C LYS A 33 1.33 -0.77 6.85
N ARG A 34 2.12 -0.80 7.93
CA ARG A 34 1.92 -1.77 9.01
C ARG A 34 0.63 -1.44 9.75
N LEU A 35 -0.16 -2.45 10.10
CA LEU A 35 -1.34 -2.29 10.95
C LEU A 35 -0.89 -2.22 12.41
N CYS A 36 -0.20 -1.14 12.77
CA CYS A 36 0.15 -0.81 14.15
C CYS A 36 0.10 0.70 14.36
N THR A 37 0.03 1.12 15.63
CA THR A 37 0.25 2.51 16.03
C THR A 37 1.74 2.84 16.04
N SER A 38 2.09 4.12 16.18
CA SER A 38 3.48 4.59 16.28
C SER A 38 4.21 4.07 17.53
N SER A 39 3.48 3.76 18.59
CA SER A 39 4.00 3.21 19.84
C SER A 39 2.93 2.32 20.49
N PRO A 40 3.31 1.24 21.20
CA PRO A 40 2.37 0.40 21.95
C PRO A 40 1.48 1.17 22.93
N GLU A 41 1.95 2.30 23.45
CA GLU A 41 1.23 3.13 24.42
C GLU A 41 0.23 4.09 23.74
N THR A 42 0.34 4.31 22.44
CA THR A 42 -0.53 5.22 21.69
C THR A 42 -1.84 4.52 21.33
N SER A 43 -2.97 5.12 21.70
CA SER A 43 -4.29 4.63 21.28
C SER A 43 -4.48 4.82 19.76
N VAL A 44 -5.25 3.92 19.13
CA VAL A 44 -5.55 4.04 17.69
C VAL A 44 -6.24 5.37 17.36
N ALA A 45 -7.12 5.85 18.24
CA ALA A 45 -7.80 7.13 18.06
C ALA A 45 -6.81 8.31 18.02
N ALA A 46 -5.87 8.37 18.97
CA ALA A 46 -4.83 9.40 19.00
C ALA A 46 -3.90 9.29 17.78
N TYR A 47 -3.56 8.07 17.37
CA TYR A 47 -2.77 7.83 16.17
C TYR A 47 -3.49 8.32 14.89
N ALA A 48 -4.77 7.99 14.74
CA ALA A 48 -5.59 8.46 13.61
C ALA A 48 -5.68 9.99 13.59
N GLU A 49 -5.93 10.61 14.74
CA GLU A 49 -5.99 12.06 14.89
C GLU A 49 -4.68 12.73 14.48
N SER A 50 -3.53 12.17 14.88
CA SER A 50 -2.22 12.68 14.48
C SER A 50 -1.99 12.70 12.97
N LEU A 51 -2.74 11.88 12.22
CA LEU A 51 -2.63 11.74 10.77
C LEU A 51 -3.75 12.45 9.99
N HIS A 52 -4.69 13.12 10.67
CA HIS A 52 -5.80 13.84 10.01
C HIS A 52 -5.32 14.88 8.99
N HIS A 53 -4.16 15.52 9.21
CA HIS A 53 -3.58 16.48 8.27
C HIS A 53 -3.20 15.87 6.90
N LYS A 54 -3.12 14.54 6.79
CA LYS A 54 -2.86 13.82 5.53
C LYS A 54 -4.14 13.38 4.81
N LEU A 55 -5.29 13.54 5.45
CA LEU A 55 -6.58 13.04 4.99
C LEU A 55 -7.47 14.18 4.51
N THR A 56 -8.37 13.88 3.58
CA THR A 56 -9.42 14.83 3.18
C THR A 56 -10.61 14.75 4.13
N PRO A 57 -11.51 15.76 4.14
CA PRO A 57 -12.73 15.70 4.94
C PRO A 57 -13.57 14.46 4.67
N LEU A 58 -13.65 13.99 3.42
CA LEU A 58 -14.36 12.76 3.06
C LEU A 58 -13.69 11.53 3.69
N GLU A 59 -12.37 11.44 3.61
CA GLU A 59 -11.62 10.29 4.15
C GLU A 59 -11.73 10.19 5.67
N ILE A 60 -11.78 11.33 6.37
CA ILE A 60 -12.02 11.37 7.83
C ILE A 60 -13.38 10.73 8.16
N THR A 61 -14.39 10.86 7.30
CA THR A 61 -15.69 10.19 7.53
C THR A 61 -15.62 8.67 7.49
N PHE A 62 -14.57 8.09 6.89
CA PHE A 62 -14.39 6.64 6.85
C PHE A 62 -13.80 6.07 8.15
N ILE A 63 -13.25 6.93 9.01
CA ILE A 63 -12.61 6.56 10.28
C ILE A 63 -13.33 7.20 11.49
N PRO A 64 -14.66 7.01 11.64
CA PRO A 64 -15.37 7.63 12.76
C PRO A 64 -14.86 7.03 14.09
N PRO A 65 -14.73 7.84 15.14
CA PRO A 65 -14.18 7.41 16.43
C PRO A 65 -15.07 6.41 17.17
N THR A 66 -16.30 6.17 16.69
CA THR A 66 -17.24 5.19 17.23
C THR A 66 -16.98 3.76 16.76
N GLU A 67 -16.14 3.57 15.74
CA GLU A 67 -15.81 2.25 15.21
C GLU A 67 -14.77 1.53 16.07
N PRO A 68 -14.69 0.19 16.00
CA PRO A 68 -13.64 -0.56 16.66
C PRO A 68 -12.22 -0.12 16.23
N PRO A 69 -11.23 -0.11 17.15
CA PRO A 69 -9.87 0.33 16.84
C PRO A 69 -9.22 -0.40 15.66
N ASP A 70 -9.44 -1.69 15.52
CA ASP A 70 -8.96 -2.51 14.41
C ASP A 70 -9.54 -2.07 13.06
N VAL A 71 -10.82 -1.70 13.04
CA VAL A 71 -11.50 -1.18 11.84
C VAL A 71 -10.94 0.19 11.46
N ILE A 72 -10.78 1.09 12.43
CA ILE A 72 -10.20 2.43 12.23
C ILE A 72 -8.79 2.30 11.65
N LEU A 73 -7.93 1.52 12.30
CA LEU A 73 -6.54 1.34 11.88
C LEU A 73 -6.46 0.75 10.48
N ARG A 74 -7.26 -0.28 10.17
CA ARG A 74 -7.29 -0.90 8.84
C ARG A 74 -7.71 0.11 7.76
N ARG A 75 -8.79 0.86 7.97
CA ARG A 75 -9.27 1.86 7.00
C ARG A 75 -8.25 2.99 6.79
N LEU A 76 -7.64 3.47 7.87
CA LEU A 76 -6.56 4.45 7.82
C LEU A 76 -5.37 3.94 7.01
N CYS A 77 -4.89 2.73 7.29
CA CYS A 77 -3.78 2.11 6.55
C CYS A 77 -4.10 1.91 5.07
N ILE A 78 -5.34 1.59 4.70
CA ILE A 78 -5.78 1.49 3.29
C ILE A 78 -5.61 2.83 2.58
N ILE A 79 -6.15 3.91 3.16
CA ILE A 79 -6.08 5.25 2.58
C ILE A 79 -4.62 5.68 2.42
N LEU A 80 -3.81 5.50 3.46
CA LEU A 80 -2.40 5.86 3.44
C LEU A 80 -1.60 5.02 2.43
N ALA A 81 -1.86 3.72 2.32
CA ALA A 81 -1.21 2.87 1.34
C ALA A 81 -1.57 3.29 -0.09
N LEU A 82 -2.84 3.61 -0.37
CA LEU A 82 -3.29 4.09 -1.69
C LEU A 82 -2.62 5.43 -2.07
N LYS A 83 -2.62 6.40 -1.15
CA LYS A 83 -1.94 7.69 -1.36
C LYS A 83 -0.45 7.49 -1.61
N GLN A 84 0.21 6.68 -0.79
CA GLN A 84 1.63 6.39 -0.94
C GLN A 84 1.93 5.71 -2.28
N ALA A 85 1.11 4.74 -2.70
CA ALA A 85 1.26 4.06 -3.98
C ALA A 85 1.14 5.03 -5.15
N TYR A 86 0.14 5.91 -5.12
CA TYR A 86 -0.06 6.89 -6.18
C TYR A 86 1.07 7.92 -6.25
N ILE A 87 1.42 8.57 -5.12
CA ILE A 87 2.51 9.57 -5.03
C ILE A 87 3.80 9.00 -5.61
N LYS A 88 4.14 7.76 -5.26
CA LYS A 88 5.30 7.05 -5.80
C LYS A 88 5.18 6.79 -7.30
N ALA A 89 4.00 6.36 -7.76
CA ALA A 89 3.77 6.06 -9.17
C ALA A 89 3.91 7.28 -10.09
N ILE A 90 3.57 8.47 -9.61
CA ILE A 90 3.73 9.73 -10.36
C ILE A 90 5.06 10.45 -10.05
N GLY A 91 5.95 9.83 -9.28
CA GLY A 91 7.29 10.37 -8.99
C GLY A 91 7.31 11.63 -8.13
N GLN A 92 6.30 11.85 -7.29
CA GLN A 92 6.24 13.02 -6.41
C GLN A 92 7.24 12.88 -5.24
N PRO A 93 7.82 14.01 -4.77
CA PRO A 93 8.81 13.99 -3.68
C PRO A 93 8.16 13.74 -2.32
N SER A 94 8.99 13.46 -1.31
CA SER A 94 8.56 13.17 0.07
C SER A 94 7.75 14.29 0.74
N GLY A 95 7.93 15.54 0.32
CA GLY A 95 7.21 16.71 0.82
C GLY A 95 5.85 16.97 0.13
N PHE A 96 5.39 16.09 -0.76
CA PHE A 96 4.08 16.22 -1.38
C PHE A 96 2.98 16.23 -0.32
N ASP A 97 1.99 17.12 -0.46
CA ASP A 97 0.85 17.21 0.45
C ASP A 97 -0.19 16.12 0.14
N TRP A 98 -0.36 15.18 1.06
CA TRP A 98 -1.24 14.02 0.92
C TRP A 98 -2.71 14.42 0.92
N SER A 99 -3.06 15.55 1.53
CA SER A 99 -4.45 16.05 1.59
C SER A 99 -4.99 16.49 0.22
N ARG A 100 -4.12 16.67 -0.77
CA ARG A 100 -4.49 16.95 -2.17
C ARG A 100 -5.09 15.75 -2.90
N LEU A 101 -4.86 14.55 -2.39
CA LEU A 101 -5.39 13.31 -2.93
C LEU A 101 -6.58 12.87 -2.09
N GLU A 102 -7.65 12.45 -2.74
CA GLU A 102 -8.85 11.91 -2.11
C GLU A 102 -9.14 10.52 -2.67
N PHE A 103 -9.16 9.51 -1.81
CA PHE A 103 -9.51 8.14 -2.15
C PHE A 103 -10.84 7.75 -1.51
N ASN A 104 -11.90 7.74 -2.32
CA ASN A 104 -13.20 7.21 -1.94
C ASN A 104 -13.26 5.72 -2.32
N PHE A 105 -12.50 4.91 -1.58
CA PHE A 105 -12.37 3.48 -1.82
C PHE A 105 -13.69 2.69 -1.72
N PRO A 106 -14.71 3.06 -0.90
CA PRO A 106 -16.00 2.36 -0.90
C PRO A 106 -16.75 2.49 -2.23
N ASN A 107 -16.62 3.64 -2.90
CA ASN A 107 -17.27 3.89 -4.20
C ASN A 107 -16.31 3.70 -5.38
N GLY A 108 -15.06 3.27 -5.14
CA GLY A 108 -14.07 3.02 -6.18
C GLY A 108 -13.68 4.27 -6.98
N THR A 109 -13.62 5.44 -6.34
CA THR A 109 -13.21 6.69 -7.02
C THR A 109 -11.99 7.32 -6.35
N ALA A 110 -11.14 7.98 -7.14
CA ALA A 110 -10.02 8.76 -6.63
C ALA A 110 -9.92 10.11 -7.34
N ARG A 111 -9.50 11.13 -6.59
CA ARG A 111 -9.30 12.49 -7.09
C ARG A 111 -7.96 13.05 -6.63
N GLY A 112 -7.34 13.88 -7.46
CA GLY A 112 -6.18 14.69 -7.11
C GLY A 112 -6.49 16.14 -7.46
N ASP A 113 -6.35 17.05 -6.50
CA ASP A 113 -6.67 18.48 -6.68
C ASP A 113 -8.09 18.73 -7.21
N GLY A 114 -9.04 17.86 -6.84
CA GLY A 114 -10.43 17.91 -7.32
C GLY A 114 -10.69 17.24 -8.68
N TYR A 115 -9.65 16.83 -9.41
CA TYR A 115 -9.77 16.16 -10.71
C TYR A 115 -9.77 14.63 -10.56
N PRO A 116 -10.63 13.89 -11.29
CA PRO A 116 -10.61 12.42 -11.28
C PRO A 116 -9.26 11.83 -11.72
N LEU A 117 -8.78 10.82 -11.00
CA LEU A 117 -7.54 10.11 -11.33
C LEU A 117 -7.79 9.00 -12.37
N GLN A 118 -8.17 9.39 -13.58
CA GLN A 118 -8.52 8.46 -14.65
C GLN A 118 -7.34 7.61 -15.14
N GLY A 119 -7.65 6.39 -15.58
CA GLY A 119 -6.68 5.46 -16.16
C GLY A 119 -5.77 4.74 -15.16
N TRP A 120 -6.08 4.82 -13.87
CA TRP A 120 -5.35 4.15 -12.81
C TRP A 120 -6.02 2.85 -12.37
N GLU A 121 -5.22 1.81 -12.20
CA GLU A 121 -5.62 0.56 -11.58
C GLU A 121 -4.98 0.49 -10.20
N PHE A 122 -5.82 0.47 -9.17
CA PHE A 122 -5.42 0.33 -7.78
C PHE A 122 -5.70 -1.10 -7.32
N ARG A 123 -4.66 -1.83 -6.89
CA ARG A 123 -4.83 -3.15 -6.27
C ARG A 123 -4.58 -3.05 -4.79
N ILE A 124 -5.44 -3.66 -3.98
CA ILE A 124 -5.40 -3.57 -2.53
C ILE A 124 -5.41 -4.98 -1.95
N TRP A 125 -4.45 -5.29 -1.08
CA TRP A 125 -4.34 -6.60 -0.43
C TRP A 125 -3.67 -6.47 0.94
N GLN A 126 -3.76 -7.55 1.72
CA GLN A 126 -3.07 -7.65 3.01
C GLN A 126 -1.92 -8.64 2.92
N SER A 127 -0.87 -8.37 3.68
CA SER A 127 0.30 -9.24 3.81
C SER A 127 0.55 -9.50 5.29
N GLN A 128 0.79 -10.75 5.64
CA GLN A 128 1.13 -11.16 6.99
C GLN A 128 2.48 -11.85 6.99
N ILE A 129 3.37 -11.43 7.90
CA ILE A 129 4.65 -12.07 8.13
C ILE A 129 4.76 -12.51 9.58
N ALA A 130 5.62 -13.49 9.83
CA ALA A 130 5.98 -13.95 11.15
C ALA A 130 7.49 -13.76 11.33
N ILE A 131 7.90 -13.15 12.44
CA ILE A 131 9.29 -12.84 12.74
C ILE A 131 9.67 -13.60 14.01
N LEU A 132 10.68 -14.45 13.91
CA LEU A 132 11.28 -15.08 15.08
C LEU A 132 12.21 -14.09 15.77
N ARG A 133 11.91 -13.73 17.02
CA ARG A 133 12.73 -12.88 17.88
C ARG A 133 13.84 -13.71 18.55
N GLU A 134 14.85 -13.02 19.08
CA GLU A 134 16.03 -13.67 19.71
C GLU A 134 15.68 -14.50 20.95
N ASP A 135 14.60 -14.13 21.64
CA ASP A 135 14.04 -14.84 22.80
C ASP A 135 13.24 -16.10 22.41
N GLY A 136 13.08 -16.37 21.11
CA GLY A 136 12.31 -17.48 20.58
C GLY A 136 10.81 -17.18 20.40
N GLU A 137 10.35 -15.97 20.69
CA GLU A 137 8.96 -15.58 20.43
C GLU A 137 8.73 -15.30 18.95
N VAL A 138 7.54 -15.69 18.46
CA VAL A 138 7.11 -15.42 17.09
C VAL A 138 6.17 -14.22 17.10
N GLU A 139 6.64 -13.10 16.57
CA GLU A 139 5.84 -11.90 16.38
C GLU A 139 5.15 -11.93 15.01
N HIS A 140 3.82 -11.85 15.01
CA HIS A 140 3.04 -11.71 13.78
C HIS A 140 2.83 -10.23 13.44
N GLN A 141 3.18 -9.85 12.21
CA GLN A 141 2.99 -8.49 11.71
C GLN A 141 2.08 -8.49 10.50
N ASN A 142 1.07 -7.62 10.54
CA ASN A 142 0.10 -7.42 9.47
C ASN A 142 0.38 -6.10 8.75
N TYR A 143 0.28 -6.13 7.43
CA TYR A 143 0.52 -5.01 6.54
C TYR A 143 -0.64 -4.83 5.58
N GLN A 144 -1.00 -3.57 5.36
CA GLN A 144 -1.88 -3.14 4.31
C GLN A 144 -1.02 -2.69 3.13
N CYS A 145 -1.24 -3.32 1.98
CA CYS A 145 -0.53 -3.02 0.76
C CYS A 145 -1.49 -2.44 -0.28
N ALA A 146 -0.99 -1.52 -1.08
CA ALA A 146 -1.68 -1.03 -2.26
C ALA A 146 -0.68 -0.77 -3.38
N SER A 147 -1.04 -1.09 -4.62
CA SER A 147 -0.27 -0.73 -5.80
C SER A 147 -1.09 0.15 -6.72
N ALA A 148 -0.40 1.03 -7.43
CA ALA A 148 -0.99 1.93 -8.43
C ALA A 148 -0.28 1.68 -9.76
N PHE A 149 -1.05 1.28 -10.77
CA PHE A 149 -0.57 1.11 -12.14
C PHE A 149 -1.32 2.05 -13.08
N PHE A 150 -0.60 2.80 -13.89
CA PHE A 150 -1.24 3.53 -14.97
C PHE A 150 -1.51 2.59 -16.17
N ARG A 151 -2.78 2.41 -16.50
CA ARG A 151 -3.25 1.58 -17.63
C ARG A 151 -3.83 2.40 -18.78
N GLY A 152 -4.16 3.67 -18.54
CA GLY A 152 -4.76 4.54 -19.56
C GLY A 152 -6.20 4.16 -19.94
N MET A 153 -6.93 3.57 -19.00
CA MET A 153 -8.38 3.32 -19.10
C MET A 153 -9.18 4.63 -18.92
N GLU A 154 -10.46 4.64 -19.29
CA GLU A 154 -11.33 5.82 -19.12
C GLU A 154 -11.55 6.15 -17.64
N GLU A 155 -11.71 5.14 -16.79
CA GLU A 155 -11.99 5.30 -15.37
C GLU A 155 -10.90 4.64 -14.52
N SER A 156 -10.85 5.03 -13.24
CA SER A 156 -10.04 4.32 -12.25
C SER A 156 -10.71 3.00 -11.88
N VAL A 157 -9.92 1.95 -11.65
CA VAL A 157 -10.43 0.66 -11.19
C VAL A 157 -9.79 0.29 -9.86
N PHE A 158 -10.59 -0.21 -8.94
CA PHE A 158 -10.16 -0.70 -7.64
C PHE A 158 -10.36 -2.21 -7.57
N ILE A 159 -9.28 -2.94 -7.37
CA ILE A 159 -9.26 -4.40 -7.30
C ILE A 159 -8.92 -4.79 -5.86
N TRP A 160 -9.91 -5.34 -5.17
CA TRP A 160 -9.76 -5.87 -3.82
C TRP A 160 -9.41 -7.34 -3.89
N GLN A 161 -8.29 -7.70 -3.29
CA GLN A 161 -7.86 -9.09 -3.26
C GLN A 161 -8.02 -9.67 -1.88
N ALA A 162 -9.23 -10.18 -1.66
CA ALA A 162 -9.59 -10.87 -0.43
C ALA A 162 -9.21 -12.35 -0.48
N GLU A 163 -9.21 -12.97 -1.68
CA GLU A 163 -8.95 -14.39 -1.82
C GLU A 163 -7.45 -14.68 -1.97
N LYS A 164 -6.95 -15.56 -1.11
CA LYS A 164 -5.54 -16.00 -1.12
C LYS A 164 -5.11 -16.55 -2.49
N LYS A 165 -5.98 -17.29 -3.17
CA LYS A 165 -5.70 -17.88 -4.49
C LYS A 165 -5.50 -16.82 -5.58
N GLU A 166 -6.26 -15.74 -5.54
CA GLU A 166 -6.11 -14.61 -6.47
C GLU A 166 -4.84 -13.81 -6.16
N LEU A 167 -4.48 -13.71 -4.87
CA LEU A 167 -3.25 -13.04 -4.46
C LEU A 167 -2.01 -13.82 -4.92
N GLU A 168 -1.99 -15.13 -4.72
CA GLU A 168 -0.89 -16.03 -5.11
C GLU A 168 -0.63 -16.08 -6.62
N SER A 169 -1.60 -15.66 -7.45
CA SER A 169 -1.43 -15.66 -8.91
C SER A 169 -0.50 -14.56 -9.42
N TRP A 170 -0.19 -13.53 -8.61
CA TRP A 170 0.66 -12.41 -9.02
C TRP A 170 1.50 -11.80 -7.89
N VAL A 171 1.26 -12.16 -6.63
CA VAL A 171 2.13 -11.83 -5.49
C VAL A 171 2.91 -13.07 -5.10
N GLN A 172 4.23 -12.94 -5.11
CA GLN A 172 5.15 -13.97 -4.67
C GLN A 172 5.82 -13.52 -3.37
N PHE A 173 5.73 -14.35 -2.34
CA PHE A 173 6.49 -14.18 -1.12
C PHE A 173 7.84 -14.86 -1.26
N LEU A 174 8.91 -14.08 -1.08
CA LEU A 174 10.27 -14.56 -1.09
C LEU A 174 10.86 -14.42 0.30
N ASN A 175 11.37 -15.52 0.87
CA ASN A 175 12.15 -15.47 2.10
C ASN A 175 13.65 -15.33 1.78
N ILE A 176 14.44 -15.00 2.81
CA ILE A 176 15.90 -14.81 2.67
C ILE A 176 16.56 -16.10 2.17
N ASP A 177 16.13 -17.28 2.64
CA ASP A 177 16.70 -18.56 2.22
C ASP A 177 16.53 -18.81 0.71
N GLN A 178 15.38 -18.46 0.15
CA GLN A 178 15.11 -18.52 -1.29
C GLN A 178 15.99 -17.54 -2.06
N LEU A 179 16.21 -16.33 -1.54
CA LEU A 179 17.12 -15.36 -2.16
C LEU A 179 18.56 -15.87 -2.16
N ILE A 180 19.05 -16.40 -1.04
CA ILE A 180 20.41 -16.97 -0.92
C ILE A 180 20.60 -18.13 -1.91
N THR A 181 19.58 -18.98 -2.06
CA THR A 181 19.63 -20.11 -3.00
C THR A 181 19.79 -19.64 -4.46
N VAL A 182 19.35 -18.43 -4.80
CA VAL A 182 19.41 -17.86 -6.14
C VAL A 182 20.66 -17.00 -6.36
N LEU A 183 21.31 -16.49 -5.30
CA LEU A 183 22.52 -15.65 -5.39
C LEU A 183 23.62 -16.21 -6.31
N PRO A 184 23.97 -17.53 -6.28
CA PRO A 184 24.99 -18.07 -7.17
C PRO A 184 24.63 -17.92 -8.65
N LYS A 185 23.34 -17.94 -9.01
CA LYS A 185 22.86 -17.81 -10.40
C LYS A 185 22.86 -16.38 -10.93
N LEU A 186 23.07 -15.40 -10.06
CA LEU A 186 23.16 -13.98 -10.40
C LEU A 186 24.62 -13.49 -10.51
N SER A 187 25.58 -14.37 -10.20
CA SER A 187 27.02 -14.06 -10.17
C SER A 187 27.74 -14.46 -11.47
N ASP A 188 27.01 -15.06 -12.42
CA ASP A 188 27.43 -15.39 -13.79
C ASP A 188 26.80 -14.39 -14.78
#